data_AF-A0A1V5HPI7-F1
#
_entry.id   AF-A0A1V5HPI7-F1
#
_cell.length_a   1.000
_cell.length_b   1.000
_cell.length_c   1.000
_cell.angle_alpha   90.00
_cell.angle_beta   90.00
_cell.angle_gamma   90.00
#
_symmetry.space_group_name_H-M   'P 1'
#
loop_
_entity.id
_entity.type
_entity.pdbx_description
1 polymer ?
#
loop_
_entity_poly.entity_id
_entity_poly.type
_entity_poly.pdbx_seq_one_letter_code
_entity_poly.pdbx_strand_id
1 'polypeptide(L)'
;MALFKNIIEYGTIFISIWTLVVITNEVLREFQKHRYRLNKFGKMLKFFYIQDRTQVLYPLLIACFFLDRWYVQLLTSLYLSFLIVWKWLQKSEPTEAYGNRLKRLFVMMVVIDTVTATVLHRYLPLPQLPVSVIILMMITPFMVLLGALILVPLEFLIKKGRLRKRD
;
A
#
# COMPACT_ATOMS: atom_id res chain seq x y z
N MET A 1 -26.51 -18.10 9.77
CA MET A 1 -25.04 -18.23 9.93
C MET A 1 -24.25 -17.70 8.72
N ALA A 2 -24.68 -17.98 7.48
CA ALA A 2 -23.99 -17.48 6.27
C ALA A 2 -23.90 -15.94 6.19
N LEU A 3 -24.99 -15.25 6.54
CA LEU A 3 -25.04 -13.77 6.52
C LEU A 3 -23.96 -13.14 7.42
N PHE A 4 -23.80 -13.66 8.63
CA PHE A 4 -22.76 -13.19 9.57
C PHE A 4 -21.34 -13.40 9.03
N LYS A 5 -21.06 -14.56 8.43
CA LYS A 5 -19.75 -14.84 7.80
C LYS A 5 -19.46 -13.86 6.67
N ASN A 6 -20.45 -13.60 5.81
CA ASN A 6 -20.31 -12.67 4.69
C ASN A 6 -20.02 -11.24 5.19
N ILE A 7 -20.71 -10.78 6.24
CA ILE A 7 -20.44 -9.45 6.83
C ILE A 7 -18.99 -9.35 7.30
N ILE A 8 -18.48 -10.38 7.98
CA ILE A 8 -17.09 -10.40 8.46
C ILE A 8 -16.13 -10.37 7.27
N GLU A 9 -16.35 -11.23 6.27
CA GLU A 9 -15.48 -11.31 5.09
C GLU A 9 -15.39 -9.97 4.35
N TYR A 10 -16.53 -9.34 4.04
CA TYR A 10 -16.55 -8.04 3.38
C TYR A 10 -15.94 -6.94 4.26
N GLY A 11 -16.19 -6.97 5.57
CA GLY A 11 -15.58 -6.06 6.53
C GLY A 11 -14.05 -6.18 6.54
N THR A 12 -13.53 -7.41 6.56
CA THR A 12 -12.09 -7.68 6.52
C THR A 12 -11.47 -7.24 5.20
N ILE A 13 -12.13 -7.46 4.06
CA ILE A 13 -11.68 -6.95 2.76
C ILE A 13 -11.59 -5.43 2.78
N PHE A 14 -12.65 -4.76 3.23
CA PHE A 14 -12.71 -3.30 3.28
C PHE A 14 -11.60 -2.71 4.16
N ILE A 15 -11.45 -3.22 5.39
CA ILE A 15 -10.42 -2.76 6.34
C ILE A 15 -9.01 -3.03 5.79
N SER A 16 -8.82 -4.16 5.10
CA SER A 16 -7.52 -4.49 4.47
C SER A 16 -7.19 -3.49 3.36
N ILE A 17 -8.12 -3.20 2.45
CA ILE A 17 -7.91 -2.22 1.39
C ILE A 17 -7.65 -0.83 2.00
N TRP A 18 -8.42 -0.43 3.00
CA TRP A 18 -8.23 0.85 3.68
C TRP A 18 -6.83 0.95 4.30
N THR A 19 -6.38 -0.11 4.97
CA THR A 19 -5.05 -0.17 5.59
C THR A 19 -3.95 -0.10 4.53
N LEU A 20 -4.12 -0.79 3.39
CA LEU A 20 -3.18 -0.71 2.27
C LEU A 20 -3.07 0.74 1.76
N VAL A 21 -4.19 1.44 1.59
CA VAL A 21 -4.19 2.85 1.19
C VAL A 21 -3.43 3.72 2.20
N VAL A 22 -3.65 3.52 3.51
CA VAL A 22 -2.94 4.25 4.56
C VAL A 22 -1.43 4.00 4.49
N ILE A 23 -1.01 2.75 4.35
CA ILE A 23 0.41 2.35 4.25
C ILE A 23 1.04 2.95 2.99
N THR A 24 0.42 2.77 1.83
CA THR A 24 0.89 3.35 0.56
C THR A 24 1.06 4.86 0.67
N ASN A 25 0.13 5.52 1.35
CA ASN A 25 0.17 6.95 1.56
C ASN A 25 1.38 7.42 2.38
N GLU A 26 1.74 6.68 3.42
CA GLU A 26 2.90 6.97 4.26
C GLU A 26 4.21 6.72 3.52
N VAL A 27 4.32 5.60 2.81
CA VAL A 27 5.51 5.29 2.00
C VAL A 27 5.74 6.36 0.93
N LEU A 28 4.67 6.83 0.29
CA LEU A 28 4.70 7.91 -0.68
C LEU A 28 5.16 9.25 -0.07
N ARG A 29 4.71 9.57 1.15
CA ARG A 29 5.18 10.75 1.88
C ARG A 29 6.65 10.66 2.22
N GLU A 30 7.12 9.51 2.69
CA GLU A 30 8.55 9.31 2.98
C GLU A 30 9.38 9.43 1.69
N PHE A 31 8.86 8.93 0.56
CA PHE A 31 9.50 9.12 -0.74
C PHE A 31 9.57 10.59 -1.16
N GLN A 32 8.54 11.39 -0.85
CA GLN A 32 8.55 12.84 -1.06
C GLN A 32 9.61 13.54 -0.20
N LYS A 33 9.78 13.17 1.08
CA LYS A 33 10.84 13.72 1.95
C LYS A 33 12.24 13.52 1.34
N HIS A 34 12.44 12.44 0.61
CA HIS A 34 13.69 12.16 -0.11
C HIS A 34 13.77 12.79 -1.51
N ARG A 35 12.84 13.69 -1.86
CA ARG A 35 12.72 14.35 -3.17
C ARG A 35 12.74 13.37 -4.34
N TYR A 36 12.07 12.22 -4.20
CA TYR A 36 11.93 11.21 -5.25
C TYR A 36 13.27 10.63 -5.76
N ARG A 37 14.33 10.70 -4.95
CA ARG A 37 15.65 10.16 -5.34
C ARG A 37 15.69 8.65 -5.18
N LEU A 38 15.74 7.93 -6.30
CA LEU A 38 15.84 6.46 -6.33
C LEU A 38 17.06 5.93 -5.56
N ASN A 39 18.19 6.65 -5.59
CA ASN A 39 19.41 6.26 -4.85
C ASN A 39 19.22 6.25 -3.33
N LYS A 40 18.17 6.88 -2.79
CA LYS A 40 17.82 6.84 -1.37
C LYS A 40 16.80 5.75 -1.03
N PHE A 41 16.45 4.87 -1.96
CA PHE A 41 15.48 3.80 -1.74
C PHE A 41 15.84 2.88 -0.57
N GLY A 42 17.13 2.56 -0.37
CA GLY A 42 17.57 1.78 0.79
C GLY A 42 17.21 2.43 2.13
N LYS A 43 17.15 3.77 2.21
CA LYS A 43 16.70 4.48 3.42
C LYS A 43 15.20 4.33 3.63
N MET A 44 14.40 4.33 2.55
CA MET A 44 12.97 4.06 2.60
C MET A 44 12.68 2.61 3.02
N LEU A 45 13.44 1.62 2.51
CA LEU A 45 13.31 0.23 2.93
C LEU A 45 13.64 0.07 4.41
N LYS A 46 14.74 0.70 4.87
CA LYS A 46 15.11 0.71 6.29
C LYS A 46 14.02 1.38 7.12
N PHE A 47 13.46 2.49 6.64
CA PHE A 47 12.33 3.14 7.28
C PHE A 47 11.15 2.16 7.41
N PHE A 48 10.71 1.54 6.32
CA PHE A 48 9.55 0.68 6.31
C PHE A 48 9.71 -0.64 7.09
N TYR A 49 10.85 -1.32 6.99
CA TYR A 49 11.00 -2.65 7.62
C TYR A 49 11.64 -2.61 9.00
N ILE A 50 12.44 -1.57 9.31
CA ILE A 50 13.27 -1.54 10.52
C ILE A 50 12.89 -0.39 11.46
N GLN A 51 12.65 0.80 10.93
CA GLN A 51 12.54 2.02 11.76
C GLN A 51 11.09 2.41 12.06
N ASP A 52 10.16 2.05 11.18
CA ASP A 52 8.75 2.36 11.30
C ASP A 52 7.95 1.19 11.89
N ARG A 53 6.80 1.52 12.47
CA ARG A 53 5.89 0.62 13.20
C ARG A 53 5.19 -0.40 12.30
N THR A 54 5.53 -0.46 11.02
CA THR A 54 5.13 -1.47 10.04
C THR A 54 5.72 -2.86 10.32
N GLN A 55 6.66 -3.00 11.26
CA GLN A 55 7.02 -4.32 11.84
C GLN A 55 5.81 -5.04 12.45
N VAL A 56 4.80 -4.27 12.87
CA VAL A 56 3.54 -4.80 13.40
C VAL A 56 2.67 -5.39 12.28
N LEU A 57 3.09 -5.32 11.01
CA LEU A 57 2.44 -6.07 9.94
C LEU A 57 2.87 -7.53 9.89
N TYR A 58 4.11 -7.89 10.30
CA TYR A 58 4.62 -9.27 10.16
C TYR A 58 3.74 -10.36 10.78
N PRO A 59 3.07 -10.17 11.93
CA PRO A 59 2.12 -11.16 12.46
C PRO A 59 1.00 -11.52 11.48
N LEU A 60 0.63 -10.61 10.57
CA LEU A 60 -0.39 -10.86 9.54
C LEU A 60 0.02 -11.92 8.51
N LEU A 61 1.33 -12.13 8.29
CA LEU A 61 1.81 -13.17 7.38
C LEU A 61 1.44 -14.57 7.88
N ILE A 62 1.46 -14.78 9.20
CA ILE A 62 1.04 -16.05 9.80
C ILE A 62 -0.48 -16.19 9.67
N ALA A 63 -1.23 -15.11 9.88
CA ALA A 63 -2.69 -15.12 9.76
C ALA A 63 -3.17 -15.43 8.34
N CYS A 64 -2.38 -15.10 7.30
CA CYS A 64 -2.73 -15.37 5.90
C CYS A 64 -3.04 -16.84 5.60
N PHE A 65 -2.36 -17.77 6.29
CA PHE A 65 -2.56 -19.21 6.09
C PHE A 65 -3.89 -19.74 6.66
N PHE A 66 -4.51 -19.00 7.58
CA PHE A 66 -5.72 -19.41 8.30
C PHE A 66 -6.92 -18.49 8.04
N LEU A 67 -6.79 -17.61 7.04
CA LEU A 67 -7.77 -16.58 6.73
C LEU A 67 -9.07 -17.16 6.15
N ASP A 68 -9.06 -18.43 5.73
CA ASP A 68 -10.24 -19.22 5.38
C ASP A 68 -11.28 -19.28 6.51
N ARG A 69 -10.84 -19.12 7.77
CA ARG A 69 -11.71 -19.21 8.95
C ARG A 69 -12.26 -17.84 9.36
N TRP A 70 -13.58 -17.75 9.46
CA TRP A 70 -14.30 -16.50 9.81
C TRP A 70 -13.81 -15.81 11.10
N TYR A 71 -13.42 -16.58 12.11
CA TYR A 71 -12.93 -16.00 13.37
C TYR A 71 -11.50 -15.44 13.24
N VAL A 72 -10.69 -16.00 12.34
CA VAL A 72 -9.38 -15.45 12.00
C VAL A 72 -9.57 -14.14 11.23
N GLN A 73 -10.47 -14.11 10.25
CA GLN A 73 -10.84 -12.88 9.54
C GLN A 73 -11.26 -11.76 10.50
N LEU A 74 -12.08 -12.10 11.50
CA LEU A 74 -12.51 -11.15 12.53
C LEU A 74 -11.31 -10.63 13.34
N LEU A 75 -10.45 -11.51 13.83
CA LEU A 75 -9.21 -11.13 14.55
C LEU A 75 -8.31 -10.25 13.69
N THR A 76 -8.11 -10.61 12.42
CA THR A 76 -7.35 -9.79 11.44
C THR A 76 -7.98 -8.42 11.27
N SER A 77 -9.30 -8.32 11.11
CA SER A 77 -10.00 -7.05 10.94
C SER A 77 -9.87 -6.14 12.18
N LEU A 78 -9.99 -6.71 13.38
CA LEU A 78 -9.81 -5.99 14.64
C LEU A 78 -8.37 -5.50 14.79
N TYR A 79 -7.40 -6.34 14.45
CA TYR A 79 -5.99 -6.00 14.50
C TYR A 79 -5.64 -4.87 13.53
N LEU A 80 -6.09 -4.95 12.27
CA LEU A 80 -5.89 -3.89 11.28
C LEU A 80 -6.58 -2.58 11.69
N SER A 81 -7.81 -2.65 12.21
CA SER A 81 -8.52 -1.47 12.73
C SER A 81 -7.75 -0.83 13.89
N PHE A 82 -7.24 -1.65 14.82
CA PHE A 82 -6.38 -1.19 15.89
C PHE A 82 -5.10 -0.53 15.36
N LEU A 83 -4.47 -1.06 14.31
CA LEU A 83 -3.31 -0.42 13.69
C LEU A 83 -3.62 0.93 13.06
N ILE A 84 -4.77 1.08 12.40
CA ILE A 84 -5.22 2.35 11.83
C ILE A 84 -5.43 3.39 12.95
N VAL A 85 -6.20 3.05 13.99
CA VAL A 85 -6.44 3.94 15.14
C VAL A 85 -5.11 4.27 15.84
N TRP A 86 -4.31 3.23 16.04
CA TRP A 86 -2.87 3.21 16.27
C TRP A 86 -2.15 4.43 15.72
N LYS A 87 -2.04 4.41 14.39
CA LYS A 87 -1.34 5.40 13.61
C LYS A 87 -2.01 6.76 13.68
N TRP A 88 -3.34 6.81 13.71
CA TRP A 88 -4.05 8.07 13.77
C TRP A 88 -3.80 8.84 15.08
N LEU A 89 -3.71 8.15 16.21
CA LEU A 89 -3.39 8.76 17.51
C LEU A 89 -1.98 9.32 17.56
N GLN A 90 -1.07 8.78 16.74
CA GLN A 90 0.29 9.26 16.63
C GLN A 90 0.32 10.42 15.66
N LYS A 91 0.09 11.64 16.18
CA LYS A 91 0.19 12.90 15.43
C LYS A 91 1.40 12.88 14.49
N SER A 92 1.15 12.70 13.20
CA SER A 92 2.16 12.77 12.16
C SER A 92 2.64 14.21 12.02
N GLU A 93 3.94 14.40 11.80
CA GLU A 93 4.56 15.68 11.47
C GLU A 93 3.73 16.49 10.45
N PRO A 94 3.74 17.83 10.52
CA PRO A 94 3.00 18.68 9.58
C PRO A 94 3.31 18.26 8.14
N THR A 95 2.28 17.75 7.48
CA THR A 95 2.44 17.05 6.21
C THR A 95 2.45 18.06 5.08
N GLU A 96 3.49 18.04 4.23
CA GLU A 96 3.47 18.79 2.98
C GLU A 96 2.29 18.34 2.10
N ALA A 97 1.63 19.28 1.43
CA ALA A 97 0.56 18.98 0.51
C ALA A 97 1.05 18.10 -0.66
N TYR A 98 0.20 17.19 -1.15
CA TYR A 98 0.51 16.36 -2.32
C TYR A 98 0.80 17.22 -3.55
N GLY A 99 2.05 17.20 -4.00
CA GLY A 99 2.41 17.72 -5.30
C GLY A 99 1.76 16.92 -6.43
N ASN A 100 1.62 17.53 -7.62
CA ASN A 100 1.04 16.87 -8.80
C ASN A 100 1.78 15.57 -9.18
N ARG A 101 3.09 15.48 -8.90
CA ARG A 101 3.87 14.25 -9.09
C ARG A 101 3.41 13.12 -8.18
N LEU A 102 3.20 13.41 -6.89
CA LEU A 102 2.77 12.41 -5.92
C LEU A 102 1.33 11.94 -6.18
N LYS A 103 0.45 12.84 -6.62
CA LYS A 103 -0.92 12.45 -7.06
C LYS A 103 -0.88 11.45 -8.21
N ARG A 104 -0.06 11.70 -9.25
CA ARG A 104 0.10 10.76 -10.36
C ARG A 104 0.70 9.44 -9.91
N LEU A 105 1.70 9.49 -9.03
CA LEU A 105 2.32 8.29 -8.48
C LEU A 105 1.31 7.47 -7.65
N PHE A 106 0.45 8.11 -6.86
CA PHE A 106 -0.61 7.45 -6.12
C PHE A 106 -1.62 6.76 -7.05
N VAL A 107 -2.05 7.42 -8.13
CA VAL A 107 -2.91 6.78 -9.15
C VAL A 107 -2.20 5.60 -9.80
N MET A 108 -0.90 5.73 -10.10
CA MET A 108 -0.09 4.64 -10.65
C MET A 108 0.00 3.46 -9.67
N MET A 109 0.12 3.73 -8.37
CA MET A 109 0.11 2.70 -7.33
C MET A 109 -1.19 1.89 -7.33
N VAL A 110 -2.34 2.54 -7.40
CA VAL A 110 -3.63 1.83 -7.48
C VAL A 110 -3.68 0.88 -8.67
N VAL A 111 -3.17 1.31 -9.83
CA VAL A 111 -3.10 0.46 -11.03
C VAL A 111 -2.14 -0.71 -10.81
N ILE A 112 -0.94 -0.46 -10.30
CA ILE A 112 0.07 -1.50 -10.03
C ILE A 112 -0.43 -2.51 -9.01
N ASP A 113 -1.04 -2.05 -7.91
CA ASP A 113 -1.56 -2.91 -6.84
C ASP A 113 -2.70 -3.79 -7.37
N THR A 114 -3.60 -3.22 -8.19
CA THR A 114 -4.71 -3.98 -8.81
C THR A 114 -4.20 -5.06 -9.77
N VAL A 115 -3.25 -4.70 -10.65
CA VAL A 115 -2.63 -5.66 -11.57
C VAL A 115 -1.89 -6.74 -10.79
N THR A 116 -1.12 -6.36 -9.77
CA THR A 116 -0.35 -7.30 -8.96
C THR A 116 -1.26 -8.24 -8.17
N ALA A 117 -2.34 -7.74 -7.55
CA ALA A 117 -3.33 -8.58 -6.88
C ALA A 117 -3.94 -9.60 -7.85
N THR A 118 -4.28 -9.17 -9.06
CA THR A 118 -4.86 -10.03 -10.11
C THR A 118 -3.87 -11.12 -10.53
N VAL A 119 -2.60 -10.75 -10.72
CA VAL A 119 -1.51 -11.68 -11.04
C VAL A 119 -1.30 -12.67 -9.89
N LEU A 120 -1.25 -12.20 -8.64
CA LEU A 120 -1.09 -13.06 -7.46
C LEU A 120 -2.21 -14.10 -7.36
N HIS A 121 -3.48 -13.71 -7.52
CA HIS A 121 -4.60 -14.65 -7.50
C HIS A 121 -4.60 -15.63 -8.67
N ARG A 122 -4.03 -15.24 -9.82
CA ARG A 122 -3.94 -16.13 -10.98
C ARG A 122 -2.86 -17.20 -10.83
N TYR A 123 -1.73 -16.85 -10.22
CA TYR A 123 -0.55 -17.73 -10.14
C TYR A 123 -0.37 -18.44 -8.80
N LEU A 124 -0.97 -17.91 -7.72
CA LEU A 124 -0.92 -18.50 -6.39
C LEU A 124 -2.34 -18.92 -5.98
N PRO A 125 -2.52 -20.13 -5.43
CA PRO A 125 -3.80 -20.58 -4.89
C PRO A 125 -4.05 -19.90 -3.54
N LEU A 126 -4.31 -18.59 -3.56
CA LEU A 126 -4.62 -17.81 -2.37
C LEU A 126 -6.03 -18.14 -1.90
N PRO A 127 -6.23 -18.45 -0.61
CA PRO A 127 -7.54 -18.88 -0.14
C PRO A 127 -8.58 -17.76 -0.22
N GLN A 128 -8.15 -16.49 -0.06
CA GLN A 128 -9.04 -15.33 -0.02
C GLN A 128 -8.36 -14.04 -0.46
N LEU A 129 -9.17 -13.05 -0.87
CA LEU A 129 -8.72 -11.74 -1.33
C LEU A 129 -7.91 -10.93 -0.29
N PRO A 130 -8.24 -10.93 1.02
CA PRO A 130 -7.43 -10.19 1.99
C PRO A 130 -5.98 -10.67 2.04
N VAL A 131 -5.69 -11.94 1.71
CA VAL A 131 -4.32 -12.46 1.68
C VAL A 131 -3.47 -11.72 0.64
N SER A 132 -3.98 -11.53 -0.59
CA SER A 132 -3.25 -10.75 -1.60
C SER A 132 -3.03 -9.32 -1.16
N VAL A 133 -4.01 -8.72 -0.46
CA VAL A 133 -3.90 -7.34 0.03
C VAL A 133 -2.83 -7.24 1.12
N ILE A 134 -2.78 -8.19 2.05
CA ILE A 134 -1.72 -8.25 3.08
C ILE A 134 -0.34 -8.42 2.44
N ILE A 135 -0.20 -9.28 1.42
CA ILE A 135 1.05 -9.42 0.67
C ILE A 135 1.44 -8.09 0.02
N LEU A 136 0.48 -7.38 -0.60
CA LEU A 136 0.71 -6.06 -1.18
C LEU A 136 1.17 -5.03 -0.14
N MET A 137 0.60 -5.03 1.06
CA MET A 137 1.05 -4.16 2.16
C MET A 137 2.54 -4.39 2.46
N MET A 138 3.00 -5.64 2.44
CA MET A 138 4.40 -5.97 2.74
C MET A 138 5.36 -5.50 1.66
N ILE A 139 4.95 -5.57 0.39
CA ILE A 139 5.80 -5.23 -0.76
C ILE A 139 5.57 -3.81 -1.27
N THR A 140 4.77 -3.00 -0.55
CA THR A 140 4.42 -1.62 -0.94
C THR A 140 5.63 -0.75 -1.26
N PRO A 141 6.76 -0.78 -0.51
CA PRO A 141 7.95 0.01 -0.89
C PRO A 141 8.47 -0.32 -2.28
N PHE A 142 8.48 -1.60 -2.64
CA PHE A 142 8.91 -2.04 -3.98
C PHE A 142 7.91 -1.61 -5.05
N MET A 143 6.61 -1.63 -4.75
CA MET A 143 5.58 -1.11 -5.66
C MET A 143 5.73 0.39 -5.90
N VAL A 144 6.06 1.17 -4.86
CA VAL A 144 6.34 2.60 -5.00
C VAL A 144 7.56 2.85 -5.87
N LEU A 145 8.61 2.03 -5.73
CA LEU A 145 9.79 2.12 -6.59
C LEU A 145 9.43 1.83 -8.06
N LEU A 146 8.68 0.74 -8.29
CA LEU A 146 8.25 0.34 -9.63
C LEU A 146 7.36 1.41 -10.28
N GLY A 147 6.42 1.97 -9.51
CA GLY A 147 5.59 3.09 -9.93
C GLY A 147 6.43 4.33 -10.26
N ALA A 148 7.44 4.64 -9.45
CA ALA A 148 8.33 5.76 -9.71
C ALA A 148 9.13 5.56 -11.01
N LEU A 149 9.64 4.35 -11.27
CA LEU A 149 10.36 4.00 -12.49
C LEU A 149 9.48 4.15 -13.73
N ILE A 150 8.23 3.69 -13.69
CA ILE A 150 7.27 3.83 -14.80
C ILE A 150 6.88 5.30 -15.02
N LEU A 151 6.82 6.09 -13.95
CA LEU A 151 6.47 7.51 -14.04
C LEU A 151 7.57 8.34 -14.74
N VAL A 152 8.85 7.97 -14.62
CA VAL A 152 9.98 8.71 -15.20
C VAL A 152 9.80 9.01 -16.70
N PRO A 153 9.61 8.02 -17.59
CA PRO A 153 9.41 8.30 -19.02
C PRO A 153 8.17 9.16 -19.28
N LEU A 154 7.10 8.96 -18.51
CA LEU A 154 5.87 9.74 -18.63
C LEU A 154 6.10 11.23 -18.28
N GLU A 155 6.93 11.51 -17.26
CA GLU A 155 7.31 12.88 -16.90
C GLU A 155 8.16 13.56 -17.98
N PHE A 156 9.07 12.81 -18.63
CA PHE A 156 9.82 13.32 -19.77
C PHE A 156 8.91 13.69 -20.94
N LEU A 157 7.92 12.85 -21.26
CA LEU A 157 6.93 13.13 -22.30
C LEU A 157 6.07 14.36 -21.99
N ILE A 158 5.58 14.48 -20.74
CA ILE A 158 4.81 15.65 -20.29
C ILE A 158 5.64 16.93 -20.39
N LYS A 159 6.92 16.87 -20.01
CA LYS A 159 7.83 18.02 -20.09
C LYS A 159 8.04 18.45 -21.54
N LYS A 160 8.28 17.49 -22.45
CA LYS A 160 8.44 17.75 -23.89
C LYS A 160 7.17 18.37 -24.50
N GLY A 161 5.99 17.85 -24.15
CA GLY A 161 4.71 18.38 -24.63
C GLY A 161 4.40 19.79 -24.14
N ARG A 162 4.84 20.16 -22.92
CA ARG A 162 4.68 21.52 -22.39
C ARG A 162 5.60 22.54 -23.06
N LEU A 163 6.82 22.15 -23.40
CA LEU A 163 7.76 23.03 -24.11
C LEU A 163 7.24 23.35 -25.52
N ARG A 164 6.75 22.34 -26.25
CA ARG A 164 6.19 22.51 -27.60
C ARG A 164 4.90 23.36 -27.69
N LYS A 165 4.21 23.60 -26.56
CA LYS A 165 3.04 24.49 -26.50
C LYS A 165 3.40 25.96 -26.23
N ARG A 166 4.67 26.25 -25.91
CA ARG A 166 5.16 27.61 -25.66
C ARG A 166 5.86 28.23 -26.87
N ASP A 167 6.16 27.41 -27.88
CA ASP A 167 6.66 27.82 -29.20
C ASP A 167 5.48 27.88 -30.18
#